data_AF-A0A8C3SLS3-F1
#
_entry.id   AF-A0A8C3SLS3-F1
#
_cell.length_a   1.000
_cell.length_b   1.000
_cell.length_c   1.000
_cell.angle_alpha   90.00
_cell.angle_beta   90.00
_cell.angle_gamma   90.00
#
_symmetry.space_group_name_H-M   'P 1'
#
loop_
_entity.id
_entity.type
_entity.pdbx_description
1 polymer ?
#
loop_
_entity_poly.entity_id
_entity_poly.type
_entity_poly.pdbx_seq_one_letter_code
_entity_poly.pdbx_strand_id
1 'polypeptide(L)'
;MYVVKDFMVRYSGLFEHWIGLRRESGQPWKWVNGTIFSQQLFEVRAEGNCAYVSDVSVSSSRCYSLRNWICSKPDAHTKGKEDAVE
;
A
#
# COMPACT_ATOMS: atom_id res chain seq x y z
N MET A 1 4.49 -8.37 5.98
CA MET A 1 5.05 -7.73 4.77
C MET A 1 5.39 -6.28 5.11
N TYR A 2 6.61 -6.01 5.58
CA TYR A 2 7.07 -4.66 5.93
C TYR A 2 7.72 -4.03 4.70
N VAL A 3 6.92 -3.56 3.75
CA VAL A 3 7.47 -2.68 2.71
C VAL A 3 7.69 -1.33 3.40
N VAL A 4 8.95 -1.01 3.69
CA VAL A 4 9.33 0.20 4.41
C VAL A 4 8.94 1.41 3.57
N LYS A 5 8.17 2.35 4.13
CA LYS A 5 7.74 3.60 3.47
C LYS A 5 8.89 4.27 2.71
N ASP A 6 10.07 4.30 3.32
CA ASP A 6 11.26 4.95 2.75
C ASP A 6 11.73 4.29 1.46
N PHE A 7 11.63 2.96 1.35
CA PHE A 7 11.94 2.26 0.10
C PHE A 7 10.96 2.67 -1.00
N MET A 8 9.65 2.66 -0.71
CA MET A 8 8.64 3.01 -1.72
C MET A 8 8.75 4.47 -2.15
N VAL A 9 8.97 5.40 -1.22
CA VAL A 9 9.11 6.82 -1.52
C VAL A 9 10.41 7.10 -2.29
N ARG A 10 11.51 6.43 -1.92
CA ARG A 10 12.80 6.59 -2.61
C ARG A 10 12.78 6.09 -4.05
N TYR A 11 12.04 5.03 -4.32
CA TYR A 11 12.03 4.35 -5.63
C TYR A 11 10.75 4.56 -6.44
N SER A 12 9.76 5.32 -5.93
CA SER A 12 8.55 5.69 -6.68
C SER A 12 8.85 6.60 -7.87
N GLY A 13 9.98 7.32 -7.86
CA GLY A 13 10.36 8.24 -8.92
C GLY A 13 9.41 9.44 -9.02
N LEU A 14 9.33 10.06 -10.21
CA LEU A 14 8.52 11.28 -10.42
C LEU A 14 7.02 11.00 -10.58
N PHE A 15 6.63 9.75 -10.80
CA PHE A 15 5.24 9.41 -11.02
C PHE A 15 4.59 8.94 -9.73
N GLU A 16 3.31 9.27 -9.58
CA GLU A 16 2.51 8.78 -8.48
C GLU A 16 2.06 7.35 -8.79
N HIS A 17 2.17 6.47 -7.80
CA HIS A 17 1.89 5.04 -7.98
C HIS A 17 0.85 4.57 -6.99
N TRP A 18 -0.21 3.92 -7.48
CA TRP A 18 -1.14 3.18 -6.64
C TRP A 18 -0.42 2.06 -5.86
N ILE A 19 -0.85 1.88 -4.62
CA ILE A 19 -0.49 0.74 -3.78
C ILE A 19 -1.75 -0.03 -3.37
N GLY A 20 -1.59 -1.29 -2.97
CA GLY A 20 -2.68 -2.18 -2.59
C GLY A 20 -3.38 -1.84 -1.26
N LEU A 21 -3.59 -0.57 -0.96
CA LEU A 21 -4.17 -0.06 0.28
C LEU A 21 -5.41 0.78 -0.05
N ARG A 22 -6.58 0.37 0.46
CA ARG A 22 -7.87 0.99 0.17
C ARG A 22 -8.78 1.05 1.40
N ARG A 23 -9.79 1.90 1.34
CA ARG A 23 -10.89 1.93 2.32
C ARG A 23 -12.21 2.21 1.65
N GLU A 24 -13.28 1.88 2.35
CA GLU A 24 -14.60 2.45 2.09
C GLU A 24 -14.77 3.71 2.94
N SER A 25 -15.74 4.56 2.57
CA SER A 25 -15.99 5.81 3.31
C SER A 25 -16.30 5.52 4.78
N GLY A 26 -15.54 6.12 5.69
CA GLY A 26 -15.68 5.90 7.14
C GLY A 26 -15.13 4.56 7.66
N GLN A 27 -14.58 3.70 6.80
CA GLN A 27 -13.99 2.43 7.21
C GLN A 27 -12.46 2.54 7.40
N PRO A 28 -11.87 1.64 8.21
CA PRO A 28 -10.42 1.52 8.30
C PRO A 28 -9.78 1.17 6.95
N TRP A 29 -8.53 1.58 6.79
CA TRP A 29 -7.69 1.15 5.67
C TRP A 29 -7.43 -0.37 5.74
N LYS A 30 -7.51 -1.04 4.58
CA LYS A 30 -7.26 -2.47 4.42
C LYS A 30 -6.31 -2.72 3.26
N TRP A 31 -5.42 -3.69 3.44
CA TRP A 31 -4.61 -4.25 2.38
C TRP A 31 -5.45 -5.14 1.45
N VAL A 32 -4.92 -5.46 0.26
CA VAL A 32 -5.59 -6.35 -0.71
C VAL A 32 -5.95 -7.73 -0.15
N ASN A 33 -5.24 -8.22 0.87
CA ASN A 33 -5.53 -9.48 1.55
C ASN A 33 -6.57 -9.34 2.69
N GLY A 34 -7.19 -8.17 2.84
CA GLY A 34 -8.22 -7.90 3.86
C GLY A 34 -7.67 -7.50 5.23
N THR A 35 -6.36 -7.63 5.47
CA THR A 35 -5.76 -7.23 6.75
C THR A 35 -5.87 -5.73 6.99
N ILE A 36 -6.21 -5.35 8.22
CA ILE A 36 -6.34 -3.94 8.62
C ILE A 36 -4.96 -3.29 8.65
N PHE A 37 -4.87 -2.12 8.04
CA PHE A 37 -3.65 -1.32 8.05
C PHE A 37 -3.37 -0.74 9.43
N SER A 38 -2.14 -0.95 9.91
CA SER A 38 -1.62 -0.37 11.14
C SER A 38 -1.17 1.06 10.88
N GLN A 39 -1.85 2.04 11.51
CA GLN A 39 -1.51 3.46 11.42
C GLN A 39 -0.11 3.80 11.98
N GLN A 40 0.51 2.87 12.72
CA GLN A 40 1.88 2.97 13.22
C GLN A 40 2.93 2.85 12.10
N LEU A 41 2.57 2.30 10.93
CA LEU A 41 3.51 2.15 9.80
C LEU A 41 3.78 3.48 9.12
N PHE A 42 2.72 4.22 8.78
CA PHE A 42 2.79 5.54 8.17
C PHE A 42 1.40 6.21 8.13
N GLU A 43 1.42 7.54 8.01
CA GLU A 43 0.23 8.33 7.73
C GLU A 43 -0.17 8.21 6.24
N VAL A 44 -1.47 8.09 5.97
CA VAL A 44 -2.06 8.26 4.64
C VAL A 44 -2.76 9.62 4.60
N ARG A 45 -2.25 10.54 3.78
CA ARG A 45 -2.79 11.90 3.65
C ARG A 45 -4.05 11.94 2.76
N ALA A 46 -4.78 13.06 2.84
CA ALA A 46 -5.99 13.36 2.07
C ALA A 46 -7.18 12.42 2.34
N GLU A 47 -8.34 12.75 1.75
CA GLU A 47 -9.62 12.07 2.01
C GLU A 47 -10.07 11.14 0.87
N GLY A 48 -9.12 10.51 0.18
CA GLY A 48 -9.41 9.49 -0.83
C GLY A 48 -9.74 8.12 -0.25
N ASN A 49 -10.14 7.22 -1.16
CA ASN A 49 -10.48 5.82 -0.84
C ASN A 49 -9.40 4.83 -1.31
N CYS A 50 -8.51 5.25 -2.22
CA CYS A 50 -7.37 4.47 -2.66
C CYS A 50 -6.09 5.24 -2.33
N ALA A 51 -5.08 4.54 -1.83
CA ALA A 51 -3.81 5.13 -1.44
C ALA A 51 -2.77 4.97 -2.56
N TYR A 52 -1.96 6.00 -2.73
CA TYR A 52 -0.84 6.05 -3.65
C TYR A 52 0.41 6.58 -2.94
N VAL A 53 1.57 6.24 -3.48
CA VAL A 53 2.87 6.80 -3.07
C VAL A 53 3.32 7.85 -4.08
N SER A 54 3.86 8.96 -3.56
CA SER A 54 4.61 9.95 -4.33
C SER A 54 6.09 9.92 -3.92
N ASP A 55 6.88 10.81 -4.48
CA ASP A 55 8.28 11.10 -4.10
C ASP A 55 8.43 11.71 -2.69
N VAL A 56 7.32 12.08 -2.03
CA VAL A 56 7.33 12.74 -0.71
C VAL A 56 6.58 11.93 0.35
N SER A 57 5.43 11.34 0.01
CA SER A 57 4.55 10.73 1.02
C SER A 57 3.59 9.70 0.45
N VAL A 58 2.86 9.04 1.35
CA VAL A 58 1.68 8.24 1.00
C VAL A 58 0.45 9.14 1.17
N SER A 59 -0.35 9.24 0.12
CA SER A 59 -1.56 10.06 0.07
C SER A 59 -2.69 9.24 -0.54
N SER A 60 -3.89 9.81 -0.62
CA SER A 60 -5.06 9.13 -1.14
C SER A 60 -5.83 9.99 -2.14
N SER A 61 -6.48 9.33 -3.09
CA SER A 61 -7.38 9.98 -4.03
C SER A 61 -8.54 9.08 -4.44
N ARG A 62 -9.37 9.55 -5.37
CA ARG A 62 -10.46 8.76 -5.94
C ARG A 62 -9.88 7.62 -6.78
N CYS A 63 -10.37 6.41 -6.58
CA CYS A 63 -9.79 5.20 -7.16
C CYS A 63 -9.77 5.15 -8.70
N TYR A 64 -10.60 5.96 -9.37
CA TYR A 64 -10.64 6.07 -10.82
C TYR A 64 -9.58 7.01 -11.41
N SER A 65 -8.77 7.68 -10.57
CA SER A 65 -7.71 8.55 -11.05
C SER A 65 -6.64 7.74 -11.77
N LEU A 66 -6.19 8.20 -12.94
CA LEU A 66 -5.14 7.54 -13.72
C LEU A 66 -3.79 7.72 -13.02
N ARG A 67 -3.14 6.61 -12.66
CA ARG A 67 -1.80 6.55 -12.05
C ARG A 67 -1.14 5.22 -12.43
N ASN A 68 0.18 5.16 -12.35
CA ASN A 68 0.90 3.89 -12.41
C ASN A 68 0.61 3.06 -11.14
N TRP A 69 1.12 1.83 -11.06
CA TRP A 69 0.93 0.97 -9.89
C TRP A 69 2.19 0.20 -9.53
N ILE A 70 2.35 -0.08 -8.23
CA ILE A 70 3.41 -0.95 -7.71
C ILE A 70 2.76 -2.25 -7.25
N CYS A 71 3.26 -3.37 -7.76
CA CYS A 71 2.87 -4.71 -7.29
C CYS A 71 3.88 -5.22 -6.25
N SER A 72 3.40 -6.05 -5.31
CA SER A 72 4.25 -6.78 -4.37
C SER A 72 3.84 -8.24 -4.35
N LYS A 73 4.82 -9.12 -4.14
CA LYS A 73 4.61 -10.54 -3.90
C LYS A 73 5.60 -11.00 -2.83
N PRO A 74 5.28 -12.03 -2.03
CA PRO A 74 6.26 -12.67 -1.16
C PRO A 74 7.44 -13.17 -1.98
N ASP A 75 8.63 -13.07 -1.40
CA ASP A 75 9.83 -13.68 -1.98
C ASP A 75 9.73 -15.22 -1.87
N ALA A 76 10.37 -15.93 -2.80
CA ALA A 76 10.35 -17.39 -2.84
C ALA A 76 10.88 -18.02 -1.53
N HIS A 77 11.85 -17.37 -0.87
CA HIS A 77 12.41 -17.84 0.38
C HIS A 77 11.50 -17.59 1.59
N THR A 78 10.49 -16.74 1.45
CA THR A 78 9.50 -16.44 2.50
C THR A 78 8.20 -17.26 2.40
N LYS A 79 7.97 -17.97 1.28
CA LYS A 79 6.76 -18.82 1.09
C LYS A 79 6.65 -19.98 2.07
N GLY A 80 7.77 -20.57 2.50
CA GLY A 80 7.81 -21.78 3.34
C GLY A 80 7.28 -21.64 4.77
N LYS A 81 6.67 -20.51 5.16
CA LYS A 81 6.05 -20.31 6.48
C LYS A 81 4.53 -20.14 6.46
N GLU A 82 3.92 -19.98 5.29
CA GLU A 82 2.44 -19.93 5.17
C GLU A 82 1.84 -21.29 4.80
N ASP A 83 2.58 -22.17 4.11
CA ASP A 83 2.13 -23.52 3.74
C ASP A 83 2.32 -24.59 4.85
N ALA A 84 2.76 -24.20 6.05
CA ALA A 84 2.93 -25.09 7.22
C ALA A 84 1.84 -24.88 8.29
N VAL A 85 0.80 -24.12 7.97
CA VAL A 85 -0.45 -24.01 8.73
C VAL A 85 -1.60 -24.46 7.84
N GLU A 86 -1.48 -25.67 7.32
CA GLU A 86 -2.62 -26.54 6.99
C GLU A 86 -2.27 -27.98 7.34
#